data_AF-A0A0B1SE44-F1
#
_entry.id   AF-A0A0B1SE44-F1
#
_cell.length_a   1.000
_cell.length_b   1.000
_cell.length_c   1.000
_cell.angle_alpha   90.00
_cell.angle_beta   90.00
_cell.angle_gamma   90.00
#
_symmetry.space_group_name_H-M   'P 1'
#
loop_
_entity.id
_entity.type
_entity.pdbx_description
1 polymer ?
#
loop_
_entity_poly.entity_id
_entity_poly.type
_entity_poly.pdbx_seq_one_letter_code
_entity_poly.pdbx_strand_id
1 'polypeptide(L)' 'LQVCIDHDPRISHLDTVYVYHFGTKFLVEVHIVLDEDMPLKVAHDISETLQINIESLPEASFYPYFLGTA' A
#
# COMPACT_ATOMS: atom_id res chain seq x y z
N LEU A 1 -2.67 0.44 6.11
CA LEU A 1 -2.49 -0.79 5.30
C LEU A 1 -3.80 -1.45 4.90
N GLN A 2 -4.84 -1.38 5.73
CA GLN A 2 -6.18 -1.85 5.35
C GLN A 2 -6.66 -1.23 4.02
N VAL A 3 -6.32 0.03 3.76
CA VAL A 3 -6.59 0.72 2.49
C VAL A 3 -6.08 -0.01 1.24
N CYS A 4 -5.00 -0.80 1.35
CA CYS A 4 -4.45 -1.54 0.21
C CYS A 4 -5.21 -2.84 -0.03
N ILE A 5 -5.59 -3.53 1.06
CA ILE A 5 -6.37 -4.78 0.98
C ILE A 5 -7.81 -4.49 0.53
N ASP A 6 -8.39 -3.41 1.04
CA ASP A 6 -9.76 -3.00 0.73
C ASP A 6 -9.87 -2.30 -0.65
N HIS A 7 -8.74 -2.02 -1.32
CA HIS A 7 -8.73 -1.29 -2.58
C HIS A 7 -9.39 -2.07 -3.72
N ASP A 8 -9.09 -3.37 -3.84
CA ASP A 8 -9.63 -4.21 -4.90
C ASP A 8 -9.74 -5.67 -4.43
N PRO A 9 -10.90 -6.33 -4.61
CA PRO A 9 -11.11 -7.71 -4.17
C PRO A 9 -10.25 -8.74 -4.91
N ARG A 10 -9.61 -8.37 -6.03
CA ARG A 10 -8.69 -9.23 -6.79
C ARG A 10 -7.29 -9.25 -6.21
N ILE A 11 -6.99 -8.40 -5.23
CA ILE A 11 -5.75 -8.45 -4.46
C ILE A 11 -5.85 -9.65 -3.51
N SER A 12 -5.02 -10.67 -3.75
CA SER A 12 -5.04 -11.90 -2.97
C SER A 12 -4.52 -11.67 -1.55
N HIS A 13 -3.39 -10.96 -1.44
CA HIS A 13 -2.78 -10.55 -0.17
C HIS A 13 -1.71 -9.49 -0.42
N LEU A 14 -1.32 -8.81 0.66
CA LEU A 14 -0.09 -8.00 0.69
C LEU A 14 1.08 -8.91 1.00
N ASP A 15 2.11 -8.85 0.15
CA ASP A 15 3.34 -9.59 0.37
C ASP A 15 4.25 -8.84 1.35
N THR A 16 4.60 -7.61 0.98
CA THR A 16 5.56 -6.81 1.73
C THR A 16 5.16 -5.34 1.73
N VAL A 17 5.41 -4.66 2.85
CA VAL A 17 5.25 -3.21 2.96
C VAL A 17 6.54 -2.65 3.52
N TYR A 18 7.15 -1.71 2.80
CA TYR A 18 8.24 -0.89 3.31
C TYR A 18 7.77 0.53 3.57
N VAL A 19 8.22 1.07 4.70
CA VAL A 19 7.99 2.47 5.06
C VAL A 19 9.34 3.08 5.38
N TYR A 20 9.77 4.03 4.57
CA TYR A 20 11.01 4.76 4.74
C TYR A 20 10.71 6.17 5.24
N HIS A 21 11.50 6.62 6.20
CA HIS A 21 11.44 8.00 6.68
C HIS A 21 12.28 8.89 5.75
N PHE A 22 11.68 9.94 5.20
CA PHE A 22 12.31 10.88 4.30
C PHE A 22 12.03 12.33 4.74
N GLY A 23 12.91 12.86 5.61
CA GLY A 23 12.72 14.19 6.20
C GLY A 23 11.54 14.20 7.17
N THR A 24 10.49 14.97 6.87
CA THR A 24 9.21 14.95 7.61
C THR A 24 8.14 14.08 6.94
N LYS A 25 8.48 13.43 5.82
CA LYS A 25 7.58 12.63 5.00
C LYS A 25 7.91 11.14 5.12
N PHE A 26 6.96 10.31 4.71
CA PHE A 26 7.16 8.89 4.54
C PHE A 26 7.11 8.52 3.07
N LEU A 27 8.03 7.66 2.65
CA LEU A 27 7.92 6.93 1.40
C LEU A 27 7.41 5.52 1.72
N VAL A 28 6.33 5.10 1.07
CA VAL A 28 5.73 3.78 1.29
C VAL A 28 5.83 2.98 -0.01
N GLU A 29 6.41 1.80 0.08
CA GLU A 29 6.40 0.81 -1.01
C GLU A 29 5.51 -0.36 -0.58
N VAL A 30 4.61 -0.78 -1.47
CA VAL A 30 3.68 -1.88 -1.22
C VAL A 30 3.80 -2.89 -2.33
N HIS A 31 4.04 -4.15 -1.97
CA HIS A 31 3.99 -5.28 -2.88
C HIS A 31 2.66 -6.01 -2.69
N ILE A 32 1.88 -6.07 -3.77
CA ILE A 32 0.60 -6.78 -3.81
C ILE A 32 0.72 -8.04 -4.65
N VAL A 33 0.00 -9.09 -4.24
CA VAL A 33 -0.10 -10.33 -5.02
C VAL A 33 -1.43 -10.35 -5.75
N LEU A 34 -1.36 -10.50 -7.07
CA LEU A 34 -2.48 -10.67 -7.98
C LEU A 34 -2.47 -12.08 -8.57
N ASP A 35 -3.57 -12.47 -9.20
CA ASP A 35 -3.67 -13.73 -9.93
C ASP A 35 -2.65 -13.81 -11.08
N GLU A 36 -2.00 -14.96 -11.25
CA GLU A 36 -0.95 -15.17 -12.26
C GLU A 36 -1.49 -15.13 -13.70
N ASP A 37 -2.76 -15.51 -13.90
CA ASP A 37 -3.43 -15.49 -15.19
C ASP A 37 -4.09 -14.12 -15.48
N MET A 38 -3.93 -13.14 -14.59
CA MET A 38 -4.48 -11.81 -14.77
C MET A 38 -3.84 -11.11 -15.99
N PRO A 39 -4.63 -10.55 -16.92
CA PRO A 39 -4.08 -9.78 -18.03
C PRO A 39 -3.24 -8.61 -17.51
N LEU A 40 -2.03 -8.43 -18.06
CA LEU A 40 -1.07 -7.41 -17.63
C LEU A 40 -1.68 -6.01 -17.54
N LYS A 41 -2.56 -5.66 -18.48
CA LYS A 41 -3.26 -4.38 -18.46
C LYS A 41 -4.13 -4.21 -17.21
N VAL A 42 -4.85 -5.26 -16.81
CA VAL A 42 -5.71 -5.22 -15.62
C VAL A 42 -4.86 -5.13 -14.36
N ALA A 43 -3.76 -5.88 -14.29
CA ALA A 43 -2.82 -5.80 -13.17
C ALA A 43 -2.19 -4.40 -13.04
N HIS A 44 -1.82 -3.79 -14.18
CA HIS A 44 -1.35 -2.40 -14.24
C HIS A 44 -2.41 -1.43 -13.72
N ASP A 45 -3.64 -1.51 -14.24
CA ASP A 45 -4.72 -0.60 -13.86
C ASP A 45 -5.02 -0.66 -12.35
N ILE A 46 -5.05 -1.86 -11.74
CA ILE A 46 -5.22 -2.04 -10.28
C ILE A 46 -4.05 -1.41 -9.51
N SER A 47 -2.82 -1.62 -9.97
CA SER A 47 -1.61 -1.14 -9.29
C SER A 47 -1.52 0.40 -9.36
N GLU A 48 -1.84 0.99 -10.51
CA GLU A 48 -1.86 2.44 -10.71
C GLU A 48 -2.94 3.10 -9.84
N THR A 49 -4.15 2.56 -9.81
CA THR A 49 -5.22 3.11 -8.96
C THR A 49 -4.90 2.97 -7.48
N LEU A 50 -4.23 1.89 -7.07
CA LEU A 50 -3.80 1.69 -5.70
C LEU A 50 -2.73 2.71 -5.31
N GLN A 51 -1.76 2.95 -6.18
CA GLN A 51 -0.74 3.96 -5.97
C GLN A 51 -1.36 5.35 -5.76
N ILE A 52 -2.25 5.77 -6.66
CA ILE A 52 -2.95 7.06 -6.57
C ILE A 52 -3.71 7.18 -5.24
N ASN A 53 -4.39 6.10 -4.83
CA ASN A 53 -5.11 6.07 -3.56
C ASN A 53 -4.16 6.27 -2.37
N ILE A 54 -3.02 5.57 -2.34
CA ILE A 54 -2.01 5.69 -1.27
C ILE A 54 -1.40 7.10 -1.26
N GLU A 55 -1.07 7.66 -2.42
CA GLU A 55 -0.51 9.00 -2.55
C GLU A 55 -1.51 10.11 -2.17
N SER A 56 -2.81 9.84 -2.34
CA SER A 56 -3.88 10.77 -1.96
C SER A 56 -4.15 10.84 -0.45
N LEU A 57 -3.61 9.90 0.33
CA LEU A 57 -3.80 9.90 1.78
C LEU A 57 -3.04 11.08 2.39
N PRO A 58 -3.71 11.97 3.14
CA PRO A 58 -3.05 13.08 3.81
C PRO A 58 -2.02 12.51 4.79
N GLU A 59 -0.75 12.92 4.62
CA GLU A 59 0.47 12.46 5.31
C GLU A 59 0.19 11.28 6.24
N ALA A 60 0.13 10.08 5.64
CA ALA A 60 -0.06 8.79 6.28
C ALA A 60 -0.31 8.92 7.78
N SER A 61 -1.58 9.02 8.18
CA SER A 61 -2.05 8.98 9.57
C SER A 61 -1.72 7.63 10.21
N PHE A 62 -0.43 7.30 10.28
CA PHE A 62 0.12 6.36 11.23
C PHE A 62 -0.02 7.08 12.56
N TYR A 63 -1.14 6.81 13.23
CA TYR A 63 -1.22 7.06 14.65
C TYR A 63 0.07 6.49 15.26
N PRO A 64 0.85 7.30 16.00
CA PRO A 64 2.02 6.83 16.70
C PRO A 64 1.56 5.97 17.87
N TYR A 65 1.00 4.79 17.59
CA TYR A 65 1.10 3.65 18.48
C TYR A 65 2.54 3.13 18.36
N PHE A 66 3.49 4.01 18.64
CA PHE A 66 4.81 3.60 19.09
C PHE A 66 4.52 2.82 20.37
N LEU A 67 4.70 1.52 20.24
CA LEU A 67 4.64 0.55 21.32
C LEU A 67 5.38 1.11 22.53
N GLY A 68 4.79 0.87 23.69
CA GLY A 68 5.29 1.35 24.97
C GLY A 68 6.77 1.05 25.20
N THR A 69 7.37 1.94 25.99
CA THR A 69 8.40 1.63 27.00
C THR A 69 9.47 0.60 26.59
N ALA A 70 10.66 1.12 26.28
CA ALA A 70 11.91 0.64 26.85
C ALA A 70 12.78 1.85 27.18
#